data_AF-A0A2M7J6A7-F1
#
_entry.id   AF-A0A2M7J6A7-F1
#
_cell.length_a   1.000
_cell.length_b   1.000
_cell.length_c   1.000
_cell.angle_alpha   90.00
_cell.angle_beta   90.00
_cell.angle_gamma   90.00
#
_symmetry.space_group_name_H-M   'P 1'
#
loop_
_entity.id
_entity.type
_entity.pdbx_description
1 polymer ?
#
loop_
_entity_poly.entity_id
_entity_poly.type
_entity_poly.pdbx_seq_one_letter_code
_entity_poly.pdbx_strand_id
1 'polypeptide(L)'
;MFYLMRGPFFISGHLVECNTMKCVKCGKDNKKNELYCKFCGENLLATEQPLTLAFMLKSLFVIYTLIFLSYMLYLALEEPFQTFVNNLATK
;
A
#
# COMPACT_ATOMS: atom_id res chain seq x y z
N MET A 1 -21.91 -20.25 -35.20
CA MET A 1 -20.47 -20.16 -35.50
C MET A 1 -20.00 -18.79 -34.99
N PHE A 2 -18.94 -18.80 -34.19
CA PHE A 2 -18.44 -17.67 -33.38
C PHE A 2 -17.82 -16.53 -34.21
N TYR A 3 -17.54 -15.42 -33.50
CA TYR A 3 -16.69 -14.23 -33.77
C TYR A 3 -17.46 -12.92 -34.01
N LEU A 4 -17.67 -12.06 -33.00
CA LEU A 4 -16.74 -11.09 -32.38
C LEU A 4 -16.08 -10.14 -33.39
N MET A 5 -16.65 -8.94 -33.55
CA MET A 5 -15.87 -7.72 -33.75
C MET A 5 -16.51 -6.57 -32.95
N ARG A 6 -15.88 -6.29 -31.80
CA ARG A 6 -16.02 -5.06 -31.02
C ARG A 6 -15.50 -3.90 -31.88
N GLY A 7 -16.40 -3.17 -32.54
CA GLY A 7 -16.09 -1.85 -33.07
C GLY A 7 -16.14 -0.81 -31.95
N PRO A 8 -15.26 0.22 -31.93
CA PRO A 8 -15.44 1.37 -31.06
C PRO A 8 -16.67 2.16 -31.51
N PHE A 9 -17.63 2.36 -30.60
CA PHE A 9 -18.82 3.17 -30.83
C PHE A 9 -18.39 4.64 -30.80
N PHE A 10 -18.24 5.27 -31.98
CA PHE A 10 -17.95 6.69 -32.11
C PHE A 10 -19.25 7.50 -32.00
N ILE A 11 -19.47 8.16 -30.86
CA ILE A 11 -20.39 9.29 -30.75
C ILE A 11 -19.67 10.43 -30.02
N SER A 12 -19.54 11.57 -30.70
CA SER A 12 -19.24 12.91 -30.18
C SER A 12 -18.24 13.04 -29.01
N GLY A 13 -16.99 13.37 -29.32
CA GLY A 13 -16.25 14.49 -28.71
C GLY A 13 -15.94 14.51 -27.21
N HIS A 14 -16.32 13.51 -26.42
CA HIS A 14 -15.92 13.38 -25.02
C HIS A 14 -15.06 12.13 -24.85
N LEU A 15 -13.86 12.29 -24.26
CA LEU A 15 -13.10 11.17 -23.72
C LEU A 15 -13.91 10.56 -22.56
N VAL A 16 -14.84 9.67 -22.87
CA VAL A 16 -15.44 8.80 -21.85
C VAL A 16 -14.35 7.81 -21.49
N GLU A 17 -13.59 8.14 -20.45
CA GLU A 17 -12.79 7.15 -19.74
C GLU A 17 -13.75 5.99 -19.42
N CYS A 18 -13.56 4.86 -20.10
CA CYS A 18 -14.33 3.65 -19.84
C CYS A 18 -13.85 3.13 -18.49
N ASN A 19 -14.33 3.78 -17.43
CA ASN A 19 -13.94 3.53 -16.06
C ASN A 19 -14.68 2.28 -15.60
N THR A 20 -14.35 1.16 -16.25
CA THR A 20 -14.92 -0.15 -15.99
C THR A 20 -13.89 -0.99 -15.25
N MET A 21 -14.33 -1.68 -14.19
CA MET A 21 -13.56 -2.68 -13.47
C MET A 21 -14.14 -4.06 -13.71
N LYS A 22 -13.28 -5.08 -13.78
CA LYS A 22 -13.73 -6.47 -13.86
C LYS A 22 -14.04 -7.01 -12.46
N CYS A 23 -15.17 -7.68 -12.33
CA CYS A 23 -15.46 -8.42 -11.12
C CYS A 23 -14.56 -9.66 -11.04
N VAL A 24 -13.87 -9.85 -9.91
CA VAL A 24 -12.98 -11.00 -9.68
C VAL A 24 -13.75 -12.32 -9.63
N LYS A 25 -15.02 -12.30 -9.21
CA LYS A 25 -15.85 -13.50 -9.07
C LYS A 25 -16.48 -14.00 -10.37
N CYS A 26 -16.96 -13.09 -11.21
CA CYS A 26 -17.70 -13.46 -12.42
C CYS A 26 -17.02 -13.03 -13.73
N GLY A 27 -15.94 -12.26 -13.67
CA GLY A 27 -15.17 -11.81 -14.83
C GLY A 27 -15.86 -10.75 -15.69
N LYS A 28 -17.08 -10.32 -15.35
CA LYS A 28 -17.83 -9.31 -16.10
C LYS A 28 -17.37 -7.90 -15.77
N ASP A 29 -17.47 -7.02 -16.76
CA ASP A 29 -17.17 -5.61 -16.62
C ASP A 29 -18.29 -4.88 -15.85
N ASN A 30 -17.94 -4.12 -14.83
CA ASN A 30 -18.81 -3.27 -14.02
C ASN A 30 -18.29 -1.84 -14.01
N LYS A 31 -19.11 -0.86 -13.64
CA LYS A 31 -18.64 0.53 -13.51
C LYS A 31 -17.77 0.66 -12.25
N LYS A 32 -16.68 1.43 -12.30
CA LYS A 32 -15.75 1.64 -11.17
C LYS A 32 -16.38 2.28 -9.93
N ASN A 33 -17.58 2.86 -10.03
CA ASN A 33 -18.28 3.48 -8.90
C ASN A 33 -19.40 2.60 -8.33
N GLU A 34 -19.55 1.35 -8.79
CA GLU A 34 -20.56 0.43 -8.27
C GLU A 34 -20.03 -0.32 -7.05
N LEU A 35 -20.76 -0.24 -5.93
CA LEU A 35 -20.41 -0.93 -4.68
C LEU A 35 -20.48 -2.45 -4.82
N TYR A 36 -21.36 -2.93 -5.71
CA TYR A 36 -21.65 -4.35 -5.94
C TYR A 36 -21.70 -4.65 -7.43
N CYS A 37 -21.27 -5.84 -7.82
CA CYS A 37 -21.37 -6.32 -9.19
C CYS A 37 -22.84 -6.54 -9.56
N LYS A 38 -23.29 -5.91 -10.65
CA LYS A 38 -24.67 -6.02 -11.16
C LYS A 38 -25.08 -7.43 -11.59
N PHE A 39 -24.11 -8.31 -11.82
CA PHE A 39 -24.37 -9.64 -12.36
C PHE A 39 -24.32 -10.75 -11.32
N CYS A 40 -23.42 -10.65 -10.33
CA CYS A 40 -23.24 -11.70 -9.31
C CYS A 40 -23.44 -11.21 -7.88
N GLY A 41 -23.68 -9.91 -7.67
CA GLY A 41 -23.90 -9.30 -6.35
C GLY A 41 -22.64 -9.13 -5.49
N GLU A 42 -21.46 -9.47 -6.00
CA GLU A 42 -20.21 -9.40 -5.22
C GLU A 42 -19.81 -7.96 -4.89
N ASN A 43 -19.33 -7.71 -3.66
CA ASN A 43 -18.85 -6.39 -3.27
C ASN A 43 -17.53 -6.06 -3.99
N LEU A 44 -17.55 -5.00 -4.79
CA LEU A 44 -16.41 -4.58 -5.61
C LEU A 44 -15.39 -3.74 -4.82
N LEU A 45 -15.83 -3.07 -3.75
CA LEU A 45 -14.97 -2.25 -2.88
C LEU A 45 -14.07 -3.07 -1.96
N ALA A 46 -14.48 -4.29 -1.60
CA ALA A 46 -13.68 -5.19 -0.77
C ALA A 46 -12.36 -5.59 -1.44
N THR A 47 -12.26 -5.48 -2.77
CA THR A 47 -11.05 -5.82 -3.53
C THR A 47 -10.00 -4.71 -3.51
N GLU A 48 -10.33 -3.50 -3.07
CA GLU A 48 -9.36 -2.39 -2.95
C GLU A 48 -8.63 -2.34 -1.60
N GLN A 49 -8.73 -3.41 -0.80
CA GLN A 49 -8.04 -3.52 0.48
C GLN A 49 -6.63 -4.14 0.30
N PRO A 50 -5.65 -3.81 1.15
CA PRO A 50 -4.96 -2.55 1.23
C PRO A 50 -3.46 -2.87 1.11
N LEU A 51 -2.99 -3.19 -0.09
CA LEU A 51 -1.58 -3.58 -0.30
C LEU A 51 -0.62 -2.46 0.14
N THR A 52 -1.09 -1.21 0.07
CA THR A 52 -0.40 -0.03 0.59
C THR A 52 -0.31 -0.04 2.10
N LEU A 53 -1.38 -0.33 2.85
CA LEU A 53 -1.35 -0.30 4.31
C LEU A 53 -0.41 -1.36 4.88
N ALA A 54 -0.42 -2.57 4.32
CA ALA A 54 0.48 -3.64 4.75
C ALA A 54 1.94 -3.31 4.46
N PHE A 55 2.23 -2.65 3.33
CA PHE A 55 3.57 -2.17 2.99
C PHE A 55 4.02 -1.03 3.92
N MET A 56 3.13 -0.08 4.21
CA MET A 56 3.41 1.07 5.09
C MET A 56 3.65 0.63 6.54
N LEU A 57 2.89 -0.36 7.04
CA LEU A 57 3.11 -0.92 8.38
C LEU A 57 4.45 -1.64 8.50
N LYS A 58 4.84 -2.43 7.48
CA LYS A 58 6.14 -3.12 7.47
C LYS A 58 7.30 -2.14 7.46
N SER A 59 7.20 -1.08 6.65
CA SER A 59 8.22 -0.03 6.60
C SER A 59 8.38 0.67 7.96
N LEU A 60 7.26 1.05 8.59
CA LEU A 60 7.28 1.71 9.90
C LEU A 60 7.91 0.83 10.99
N PHE A 61 7.61 -0.47 10.98
CA PHE A 61 8.19 -1.42 11.94
C PHE A 61 9.71 -1.50 11.81
N VAL A 62 10.23 -1.58 10.58
CA VAL A 62 11.68 -1.61 10.32
C VAL A 62 12.35 -0.33 10.85
N ILE A 63 11.79 0.83 10.53
CA ILE A 63 12.34 2.12 10.97
C ILE A 63 12.37 2.19 12.50
N TYR A 64 11.26 1.83 13.16
CA TYR A 64 11.17 1.86 14.63
C TYR A 64 12.19 0.92 15.29
N THR A 65 12.38 -0.28 14.73
CA THR A 65 13.36 -1.24 15.26
C THR A 65 14.79 -0.72 15.14
N LEU A 66 15.16 -0.06 14.05
CA LEU A 66 16.49 0.54 13.87
C LEU A 66 16.74 1.67 14.86
N ILE A 67 15.75 2.56 15.04
CA ILE A 67 15.83 3.66 16.01
C ILE A 67 15.99 3.10 17.42
N PHE A 68 15.18 2.12 17.80
CA PHE A 68 15.25 1.50 19.12
C PHE A 68 16.61 0.86 19.40
N LEU A 69 17.14 0.10 18.44
CA LEU A 69 18.48 -0.50 18.57
C LEU A 69 19.57 0.56 18.68
N SER A 70 19.51 1.62 17.88
CA SER A 70 20.47 2.73 17.95
C SER A 70 20.41 3.46 19.31
N TYR A 71 19.21 3.63 19.87
CA TYR A 71 19.02 4.26 21.17
C TYR A 71 19.57 3.39 22.30
N MET A 72 19.29 2.08 22.26
CA MET A 72 19.84 1.14 23.24
C MET A 72 21.37 1.06 23.16
N LEU A 73 21.94 1.12 21.97
CA LEU A 73 23.39 1.17 21.78
C LEU A 73 23.98 2.47 22.33
N TYR A 74 23.32 3.61 22.10
CA TYR A 74 23.74 4.90 22.66
C TYR A 74 23.80 4.85 24.19
N LEU A 75 22.74 4.35 24.84
CA LEU A 75 22.71 4.22 26.29
C LEU A 75 23.80 3.26 26.81
N ALA A 76 24.09 2.18 26.09
CA ALA A 76 25.16 1.25 26.46
C ALA A 76 26.57 1.86 26.35
N LEU A 77 26.74 2.89 25.51
CA LEU A 77 28.01 3.59 25.30
C LEU A 77 28.22 4.78 26.25
N GLU A 78 27.19 5.25 26.95
CA GLU A 78 27.28 6.38 27.88
C GLU A 78 28.14 6.03 29.12
N GLU A 79 27.93 4.87 29.73
CA GLU A 79 28.67 4.39 30.91
C GLU A 79 30.21 4.37 30.74
N PRO A 80 30.77 3.76 29.67
CA PRO A 80 32.23 3.75 29.47
C PRO A 80 32.78 5.13 29.09
N PHE A 81 32.01 5.96 28.39
CA PHE A 81 32.47 7.27 27.92
C PHE A 81 32.66 8.26 29.08
N GLN A 82 31.68 8.36 29.98
CA GLN A 82 31.78 9.26 31.14
C GLN A 82 32.95 8.86 32.06
N THR A 83 33.15 7.56 32.27
CA THR A 83 34.29 7.05 33.05
C THR A 83 35.63 7.42 32.41
N PHE A 84 35.76 7.33 31.09
CA PHE A 84 36.96 7.74 30.37
C PHE A 84 37.22 9.25 30.49
N VAL A 85 36.18 10.08 30.29
CA VAL A 85 36.29 11.54 30.41
C VAL A 85 36.67 11.97 31.83
N ASN A 86 36.07 11.35 32.86
CA ASN A 86 36.37 11.66 34.26
C ASN A 86 37.82 11.30 34.65
N ASN A 87 38.36 10.23 34.08
CA ASN A 87 39.77 9.85 34.27
C ASN A 87 40.75 10.78 33.55
N LEU A 88 40.34 11.43 32.46
CA LEU A 88 41.13 12.47 31.80
C LEU A 88 41.06 13.81 32.54
N ALA A 89 39.91 14.16 33.13
CA ALA A 89 39.72 15.41 33.85
C ALA A 89 40.43 15.47 35.22
N THR A 90 40.83 14.31 35.76
CA THR A 90 41.49 14.18 37.07
C THR A 90 43.02 14.05 37.01
N LYS A 91 43.61 14.13 35.80
CA LYS A 91 45.04 13.99 35.55
C LYS A 91 45.63 15.26 34.96
#